data_AF-W9NGD7-F1
#
_entry.id   AF-W9NGD7-F1
#
_cell.length_a   1.000
_cell.length_b   1.000
_cell.length_c   1.000
_cell.angle_alpha   90.00
_cell.angle_beta   90.00
_cell.angle_gamma   90.00
#
_symmetry.space_group_name_H-M   'P 1'
#
loop_
_entity.id
_entity.type
_entity.pdbx_description
1 polymer ?
#
loop_
_entity_poly.entity_id
_entity_poly.type
_entity_poly.pdbx_seq_one_letter_code
_entity_poly.pdbx_strand_id
1 'polypeptide(L)'
;MPETRLEHLTSQYYVDQTSTEILEALGIGHTKENVVGDEYVRGISGGERKRVSVAEVMSTQAPLQCWDNSTRGLDASNALDFARVLRKNADEQQRTIIATLYQAGNSIYNQFDKVLVLAEGRQISYGPSADERQYFEDMGFKCPPGANIADFLTSVTVHTEREVTPGYEGSVPHTADLEPSLTVPPMAHLLALHTGPPRARLTGLLGSVSDVSTLLPIVYPTVPDAAMFLHPAHPPDHIWTFIAT
;
A
#
# COMPACT_ATOMS: atom_id res chain seq x y z
N MET A 1 -16.64 -12.06 11.78
CA MET A 1 -15.65 -13.13 11.58
C MET A 1 -15.61 -13.41 10.09
N PRO A 2 -14.44 -13.41 9.43
CA PRO A 2 -14.34 -13.69 8.02
C PRO A 2 -14.88 -15.09 7.70
N GLU A 3 -15.55 -15.21 6.56
CA GLU A 3 -16.28 -16.42 6.14
C GLU A 3 -15.34 -17.49 5.57
N THR A 4 -14.20 -17.07 5.00
CA THR A 4 -13.17 -17.90 4.41
C THR A 4 -12.12 -18.32 5.44
N ARG A 5 -12.13 -19.60 5.81
CA ARG A 5 -11.16 -20.24 6.72
C ARG A 5 -10.34 -21.27 5.95
N LEU A 6 -9.08 -21.49 6.33
CA LEU A 6 -8.35 -22.69 5.92
C LEU A 6 -9.10 -23.93 6.43
N GLU A 7 -9.46 -24.85 5.53
CA GLU A 7 -10.47 -25.92 5.75
C GLU A 7 -10.18 -26.89 6.92
N HIS A 8 -8.99 -26.84 7.51
CA HIS A 8 -8.51 -27.79 8.52
C HIS A 8 -8.35 -27.22 9.95
N LEU A 9 -8.62 -25.93 10.18
CA LEU A 9 -8.45 -25.32 11.52
C LEU A 9 -9.79 -25.18 12.26
N THR A 10 -9.78 -25.44 13.57
CA THR A 10 -10.92 -25.07 14.42
C THR A 10 -11.02 -23.56 14.51
N SER A 11 -12.25 -23.03 14.62
CA SER A 11 -12.47 -21.58 14.64
C SER A 11 -11.77 -20.87 15.80
N GLN A 12 -11.63 -21.55 16.95
CA GLN A 12 -10.94 -21.01 18.12
C GLN A 12 -9.42 -20.92 17.90
N TYR A 13 -8.82 -21.98 17.34
CA TYR A 13 -7.38 -22.04 17.08
C TYR A 13 -6.96 -20.98 16.05
N TYR A 14 -7.74 -20.83 14.99
CA TYR A 14 -7.49 -19.81 13.96
C TYR A 14 -7.49 -18.39 14.54
N VAL A 15 -8.48 -18.05 15.37
CA VAL A 15 -8.58 -16.73 16.01
C VAL A 15 -7.43 -16.51 16.98
N ASP A 16 -7.08 -17.52 17.79
CA ASP A 16 -6.00 -17.40 18.76
C ASP A 16 -4.63 -17.24 18.08
N GLN A 17 -4.36 -18.01 17.03
CA GLN A 17 -3.14 -17.90 16.25
C GLN A 17 -3.06 -16.55 15.53
N THR A 18 -4.10 -16.16 14.79
CA THR A 18 -4.10 -14.89 14.03
C THR A 18 -3.97 -13.68 14.95
N SER A 19 -4.69 -13.68 16.08
CA SER A 19 -4.59 -12.59 17.05
C SER A 19 -3.20 -12.51 17.68
N THR A 20 -2.60 -13.64 18.02
CA THR A 20 -1.25 -13.69 18.58
C THR A 20 -0.22 -13.18 17.57
N GLU A 21 -0.27 -13.63 16.32
CA GLU A 21 0.62 -13.14 15.25
C GLU A 21 0.51 -11.63 15.04
N ILE A 22 -0.70 -11.07 15.03
CA ILE A 22 -0.93 -9.62 14.91
C ILE A 22 -0.36 -8.86 16.11
N LEU A 23 -0.62 -9.33 17.34
CA LEU A 23 -0.16 -8.65 18.55
C LEU A 23 1.36 -8.71 18.70
N GLU A 24 1.99 -9.83 18.33
CA GLU A 24 3.45 -9.99 18.30
C GLU A 24 4.09 -9.06 17.26
N ALA A 25 3.54 -8.98 16.05
CA ALA A 25 4.00 -8.08 14.99
C ALA A 25 4.03 -6.61 15.41
N LEU A 26 3.11 -6.23 16.28
CA LEU A 26 2.96 -4.89 16.80
C LEU A 26 3.76 -4.69 18.11
N GLY A 27 4.47 -5.71 18.61
CA GLY A 27 5.22 -5.61 19.87
C GLY A 27 4.31 -5.38 21.09
N ILE A 28 3.06 -5.86 21.03
CA ILE A 28 2.06 -5.75 22.12
C ILE A 28 1.51 -7.12 22.55
N GLY A 29 2.16 -8.23 22.18
CA GLY A 29 1.79 -9.58 22.60
C GLY A 29 1.64 -9.72 24.11
N HIS A 30 2.51 -9.06 24.90
CA HIS A 30 2.44 -9.06 26.37
C HIS A 30 1.20 -8.37 26.95
N THR A 31 0.46 -7.62 26.13
CA THR A 31 -0.75 -6.89 26.56
C THR A 31 -2.05 -7.65 26.32
N LYS A 32 -1.99 -8.87 25.76
CA LYS A 32 -3.17 -9.64 25.34
C LYS A 32 -4.26 -9.77 26.40
N GLU A 33 -3.87 -9.97 27.67
CA GLU A 33 -4.79 -10.15 28.80
C GLU A 33 -5.03 -8.85 29.61
N ASN A 34 -4.44 -7.72 29.17
CA ASN A 34 -4.55 -6.45 29.86
C ASN A 34 -5.74 -5.64 29.34
N VAL A 35 -6.41 -4.92 30.23
CA VAL A 35 -7.43 -3.94 29.83
C VAL A 35 -6.78 -2.78 29.07
N VAL A 36 -7.36 -2.39 27.93
CA VAL A 36 -6.89 -1.25 27.13
C VAL A 36 -6.99 0.06 27.92
N GLY A 37 -8.04 0.22 28.73
CA GLY A 37 -8.29 1.39 29.56
C GLY A 37 -8.81 2.60 28.78
N ASP A 38 -9.12 3.67 29.50
CA ASP A 38 -9.60 4.96 28.99
C ASP A 38 -9.09 6.12 29.87
N GLU A 39 -9.75 7.28 29.85
CA GLU A 39 -9.37 8.45 30.65
C GLU A 39 -9.58 8.24 32.17
N TYR A 40 -10.46 7.33 32.56
CA TYR A 40 -10.83 7.06 33.96
C TYR A 40 -10.26 5.73 34.47
N VAL A 41 -10.11 4.75 33.60
CA VAL A 41 -9.57 3.42 33.91
C VAL A 41 -8.16 3.31 33.37
N ARG A 42 -7.18 3.18 34.27
CA ARG A 42 -5.80 2.90 33.87
C ARG A 42 -5.73 1.55 33.15
N GLY A 43 -5.22 1.57 31.92
CA GLY A 43 -4.89 0.38 31.15
C GLY A 43 -3.47 0.43 30.60
N ILE A 44 -3.31 -0.08 29.39
CA ILE A 44 -2.04 -0.08 28.65
C ILE A 44 -1.59 1.36 28.31
N SER A 45 -0.31 1.51 27.96
CA SER A 45 0.26 2.82 27.60
C SER A 45 -0.40 3.41 26.35
N GLY A 46 -0.28 4.72 26.15
CA GLY A 46 -0.85 5.39 24.98
C GLY A 46 -0.32 4.86 23.65
N GLY A 47 0.97 4.50 23.59
CA GLY A 47 1.57 3.87 22.41
C GLY A 47 1.02 2.47 22.14
N GLU A 48 0.82 1.67 23.18
CA GLU A 48 0.19 0.34 23.05
C GLU A 48 -1.27 0.45 22.60
N ARG A 49 -2.05 1.41 23.14
CA ARG A 49 -3.42 1.66 22.68
C ARG A 49 -3.49 2.01 21.19
N LYS A 50 -2.57 2.87 20.71
CA LYS A 50 -2.50 3.21 19.29
C LYS A 50 -2.26 1.97 18.42
N ARG A 51 -1.42 1.04 18.90
CA ARG A 51 -1.16 -0.24 18.21
C ARG A 51 -2.34 -1.20 18.28
N VAL A 52 -3.14 -1.20 19.34
CA VAL A 52 -4.39 -1.98 19.38
C VAL A 52 -5.36 -1.56 18.26
N SER A 53 -5.45 -0.26 17.95
CA SER A 53 -6.24 0.21 16.79
C SER A 53 -5.70 -0.31 15.44
N VAL A 54 -4.38 -0.43 15.31
CA VAL A 54 -3.77 -1.06 14.12
C VAL A 54 -4.13 -2.55 14.06
N ALA A 55 -4.04 -3.25 15.21
CA ALA A 55 -4.42 -4.66 15.32
C ALA A 55 -5.88 -4.90 14.92
N GLU A 56 -6.80 -4.02 15.32
CA GLU A 56 -8.21 -4.06 14.94
C GLU A 56 -8.37 -4.03 13.41
N VAL A 57 -7.69 -3.11 12.71
CA VAL A 57 -7.73 -3.03 11.25
C VAL A 57 -7.13 -4.29 10.61
N MET A 58 -5.99 -4.80 11.12
CA MET A 58 -5.38 -6.05 10.62
C MET A 58 -6.32 -7.25 10.77
N SER A 59 -7.11 -7.27 11.84
CA SER A 59 -8.07 -8.35 12.13
C SER A 59 -9.28 -8.39 11.18
N THR A 60 -9.55 -7.30 10.46
CA THR A 60 -10.64 -7.24 9.45
C THR A 60 -10.38 -8.17 8.27
N GLN A 61 -9.12 -8.48 8.01
CA GLN A 61 -8.71 -9.31 6.88
C GLN A 61 -9.13 -8.78 5.52
N ALA A 62 -9.29 -7.45 5.39
CA ALA A 62 -9.72 -6.83 4.16
C ALA A 62 -8.77 -7.21 2.98
N PRO A 63 -9.32 -7.53 1.79
CA PRO A 63 -8.53 -7.90 0.62
C PRO A 63 -7.70 -6.71 0.07
N LEU A 64 -8.16 -5.48 0.32
CA LEU A 64 -7.42 -4.24 0.09
C LEU A 64 -7.18 -3.54 1.42
N GLN A 65 -5.92 -3.21 1.70
CA GLN A 65 -5.53 -2.54 2.93
C GLN A 65 -4.72 -1.29 2.62
N CYS A 66 -5.07 -0.18 3.28
CA CYS A 66 -4.39 1.09 3.17
C CYS A 66 -3.85 1.49 4.54
N TRP A 67 -2.54 1.70 4.62
CA TRP A 67 -1.83 2.02 5.85
C TRP A 67 -1.24 3.42 5.75
N ASP A 68 -1.72 4.35 6.57
CA ASP A 68 -1.18 5.71 6.59
C ASP A 68 -0.24 5.89 7.79
N ASN A 69 1.05 5.98 7.53
CA ASN A 69 2.10 6.26 8.52
C ASN A 69 2.01 5.41 9.80
N SER A 70 1.61 4.14 9.65
CA SER A 70 1.21 3.29 10.76
C SER A 70 2.39 2.83 11.63
N THR A 71 3.63 2.94 11.13
CA THR A 71 4.85 2.70 11.91
C THR A 71 5.26 3.89 12.78
N ARG A 72 4.58 5.05 12.68
CA ARG A 72 4.93 6.24 13.46
C ARG A 72 4.69 6.01 14.96
N GLY A 73 5.79 6.00 15.72
CA GLY A 73 5.80 5.72 17.15
C GLY A 73 6.21 4.28 17.51
N LEU A 74 6.63 3.49 16.52
CA LEU A 74 7.35 2.23 16.71
C LEU A 74 8.85 2.49 16.68
N ASP A 75 9.61 1.71 17.44
CA ASP A 75 11.04 1.56 17.20
C ASP A 75 11.32 0.81 15.89
N ALA A 76 12.57 0.83 15.44
CA ALA A 76 12.96 0.26 14.15
C ALA A 76 12.69 -1.25 14.03
N SER A 77 12.85 -2.03 15.10
CA SER A 77 12.57 -3.47 15.09
C SER A 77 11.08 -3.75 14.91
N ASN A 78 10.25 -3.11 15.73
CA ASN A 78 8.79 -3.27 15.66
C ASN A 78 8.22 -2.75 14.32
N ALA A 79 8.79 -1.68 13.76
CA ALA A 79 8.40 -1.19 12.43
C ALA A 79 8.73 -2.21 11.31
N LEU A 80 9.87 -2.89 11.40
CA LEU A 80 10.24 -3.94 10.45
C LEU A 80 9.35 -5.17 10.58
N ASP A 81 9.06 -5.60 11.80
CA ASP A 81 8.17 -6.75 12.04
C ASP A 81 6.74 -6.46 11.58
N PHE A 82 6.26 -5.23 11.76
CA PHE A 82 5.02 -4.76 11.15
C PHE A 82 5.03 -4.92 9.62
N ALA A 83 6.08 -4.41 8.95
CA ALA A 83 6.20 -4.53 7.50
C ALA A 83 6.27 -5.99 7.01
N ARG A 84 6.95 -6.87 7.75
CA ARG A 84 7.02 -8.31 7.45
C ARG A 84 5.67 -9.00 7.60
N VAL A 85 4.88 -8.63 8.61
CA VAL A 85 3.55 -9.20 8.78
C VAL A 85 2.63 -8.72 7.68
N LEU A 86 2.68 -7.45 7.30
CA LEU A 86 1.98 -7.01 6.10
C LEU A 86 2.43 -7.90 4.91
N ARG A 87 3.75 -8.10 4.69
CA ARG A 87 4.28 -8.87 3.53
C ARG A 87 3.70 -10.27 3.49
N LYS A 88 3.75 -10.96 4.63
CA LYS A 88 3.15 -12.28 4.85
C LYS A 88 1.66 -12.29 4.47
N ASN A 89 0.90 -11.29 4.93
CA ASN A 89 -0.53 -11.20 4.64
C ASN A 89 -0.81 -11.07 3.13
N ALA A 90 0.08 -10.48 2.36
CA ALA A 90 -0.13 -10.41 0.92
C ALA A 90 0.28 -11.65 0.16
N ASP A 91 1.42 -12.23 0.52
CA ASP A 91 1.91 -13.45 -0.11
C ASP A 91 0.94 -14.59 0.14
N GLU A 92 0.64 -14.84 1.41
CA GLU A 92 -0.10 -16.04 1.82
C GLU A 92 -1.60 -15.90 1.61
N GLN A 93 -2.14 -14.68 1.76
CA GLN A 93 -3.58 -14.44 1.75
C GLN A 93 -4.01 -13.60 0.54
N GLN A 94 -3.11 -13.40 -0.42
CA GLN A 94 -3.38 -12.76 -1.71
C GLN A 94 -4.01 -11.36 -1.57
N ARG A 95 -3.52 -10.60 -0.57
CA ARG A 95 -4.01 -9.25 -0.26
C ARG A 95 -3.25 -8.17 -1.01
N THR A 96 -3.97 -7.10 -1.34
CA THR A 96 -3.42 -5.87 -1.89
C THR A 96 -3.11 -4.91 -0.75
N ILE A 97 -1.87 -4.42 -0.66
CA ILE A 97 -1.43 -3.53 0.42
C ILE A 97 -0.81 -2.26 -0.14
N ILE A 98 -1.32 -1.12 0.34
CA ILE A 98 -0.82 0.21 0.03
C ILE A 98 -0.40 0.85 1.35
N ALA A 99 0.82 1.39 1.42
CA ALA A 99 1.33 2.00 2.64
C ALA A 99 2.14 3.28 2.37
N THR A 100 1.90 4.33 3.16
CA THR A 100 2.80 5.48 3.32
C THR A 100 3.59 5.29 4.61
N LEU A 101 4.93 5.42 4.57
CA LEU A 101 5.75 5.33 5.79
C LEU A 101 6.78 6.46 5.81
N TYR A 102 6.68 7.33 6.82
CA TYR A 102 7.51 8.53 6.94
C TYR A 102 9.02 8.26 7.12
N GLN A 103 9.42 7.03 7.48
CA GLN A 103 10.82 6.63 7.68
C GLN A 103 10.94 5.12 7.43
N ALA A 104 11.15 4.75 6.16
CA ALA A 104 11.36 3.36 5.77
C ALA A 104 12.86 3.11 5.58
N GLY A 105 13.50 2.48 6.56
CA GLY A 105 14.85 1.97 6.35
C GLY A 105 14.89 0.95 5.20
N ASN A 106 16.06 0.72 4.60
CA ASN A 106 16.21 -0.21 3.47
C ASN A 106 15.59 -1.60 3.73
N SER A 107 15.66 -2.12 4.95
CA SER A 107 15.03 -3.40 5.31
C SER A 107 13.51 -3.41 5.16
N ILE A 108 12.85 -2.27 5.45
CA ILE A 108 11.41 -2.06 5.27
C ILE A 108 11.11 -1.82 3.79
N TYR A 109 11.87 -0.94 3.14
CA TYR A 109 11.72 -0.66 1.70
C TYR A 109 11.75 -1.95 0.87
N ASN A 110 12.67 -2.85 1.17
CA ASN A 110 12.83 -4.14 0.50
C ASN A 110 11.68 -5.13 0.72
N GLN A 111 10.67 -4.81 1.56
CA GLN A 111 9.45 -5.63 1.68
C GLN A 111 8.41 -5.30 0.59
N PHE A 112 8.56 -4.17 -0.13
CA PHE A 112 7.61 -3.69 -1.12
C PHE A 112 8.03 -4.07 -2.54
N ASP A 113 7.07 -4.52 -3.35
CA ASP A 113 7.30 -4.86 -4.77
C ASP A 113 7.37 -3.61 -5.65
N LYS A 114 6.57 -2.59 -5.32
CA LYS A 114 6.43 -1.35 -6.09
C LYS A 114 6.54 -0.13 -5.20
N VAL A 115 6.93 0.98 -5.80
CA VAL A 115 6.99 2.30 -5.16
C VAL A 115 6.27 3.33 -6.03
N LEU A 116 5.53 4.22 -5.38
CA LEU A 116 4.91 5.40 -5.94
C LEU A 116 5.60 6.61 -5.31
N VAL A 117 6.20 7.47 -6.12
CA VAL A 117 6.75 8.74 -5.62
C VAL A 117 5.81 9.88 -6.02
N LEU A 118 5.43 10.67 -5.02
CA LEU A 118 4.57 11.84 -5.19
C LEU A 118 5.37 13.12 -4.91
N ALA A 119 5.17 14.15 -5.73
CA ALA A 119 5.66 15.51 -5.47
C ALA A 119 4.56 16.51 -5.79
N GLU A 120 4.32 17.47 -4.90
CA GLU A 120 3.31 18.54 -5.11
C GLU A 120 1.91 18.01 -5.50
N GLY A 121 1.53 16.85 -4.97
CA GLY A 121 0.25 16.19 -5.28
C GLY A 121 0.18 15.47 -6.63
N ARG A 122 1.32 15.33 -7.33
CA ARG A 122 1.44 14.64 -8.61
C ARG A 122 2.27 13.38 -8.48
N GLN A 123 1.91 12.35 -9.23
CA GLN A 123 2.75 11.18 -9.42
C GLN A 123 3.95 11.56 -10.29
N ILE A 124 5.15 11.47 -9.74
CA ILE A 124 6.38 11.68 -10.49
C ILE A 124 6.95 10.36 -11.03
N SER A 125 6.66 9.25 -10.35
CA SER A 125 7.05 7.91 -10.79
C SER A 125 6.25 6.83 -10.09
N TYR A 126 6.12 5.68 -10.75
CA TYR A 126 5.50 4.48 -10.21
C TYR A 126 6.10 3.25 -10.88
N GLY A 127 6.72 2.35 -10.13
CA GLY A 127 7.42 1.22 -10.72
C GLY A 127 7.87 0.18 -9.70
N PRO A 128 8.59 -0.86 -10.15
CA PRO A 128 9.24 -1.83 -9.27
C PRO A 128 10.22 -1.14 -8.33
N SER A 129 10.17 -1.48 -7.05
CA SER A 129 11.04 -0.87 -6.02
C SER A 129 12.53 -1.10 -6.30
N ALA A 130 12.88 -2.21 -6.97
CA ALA A 130 14.24 -2.54 -7.36
C ALA A 130 14.83 -1.60 -8.44
N ASP A 131 13.99 -1.05 -9.31
CA ASP A 131 14.41 -0.26 -10.47
C ASP A 131 14.37 1.24 -10.21
N GLU A 132 13.60 1.66 -9.21
CA GLU A 132 13.29 3.07 -8.96
C GLU A 132 14.53 3.95 -8.70
N ARG A 133 15.51 3.40 -7.98
CA ARG A 133 16.78 4.10 -7.76
C ARG A 133 17.46 4.43 -9.09
N GLN A 134 17.58 3.44 -9.97
CA GLN A 134 18.26 3.59 -11.26
C GLN A 134 17.51 4.58 -12.15
N TYR A 135 16.17 4.56 -12.13
CA TYR A 135 15.35 5.52 -12.87
C TYR A 135 15.71 6.99 -12.57
N PHE A 136 15.88 7.34 -11.29
CA PHE A 136 16.30 8.69 -10.91
C PHE A 136 17.79 8.95 -11.14
N GLU A 137 18.66 7.94 -11.00
CA GLU A 137 20.08 8.06 -11.35
C GLU A 137 20.29 8.34 -12.85
N ASP A 138 19.54 7.67 -13.73
CA ASP A 138 19.56 7.88 -15.19
C ASP A 138 19.05 9.29 -15.58
N MET A 139 18.15 9.86 -14.78
CA MET A 139 17.67 11.24 -14.95
C MET A 139 18.72 12.29 -14.54
N GLY A 140 19.76 11.88 -13.80
CA GLY A 140 20.85 12.73 -13.35
C GLY A 140 20.86 13.04 -11.85
N PHE A 141 19.92 12.50 -11.07
CA PHE A 141 19.99 12.59 -9.61
C PHE A 141 21.09 11.66 -9.09
N LYS A 142 21.68 12.02 -7.95
CA LYS A 142 22.77 11.25 -7.36
C LYS A 142 22.34 10.64 -6.05
N CYS A 143 22.27 9.31 -6.00
CA CYS A 143 22.10 8.59 -4.74
C CYS A 143 23.45 8.45 -4.03
N PRO A 144 23.62 8.98 -2.80
CA PRO A 144 24.88 8.82 -2.07
C PRO A 144 25.20 7.34 -1.79
N PRO A 145 26.49 6.95 -1.76
CA PRO A 145 26.88 5.59 -1.40
C PRO A 145 26.38 5.20 0.01
N GLY A 146 25.68 4.08 0.12
CA GLY A 146 25.12 3.60 1.39
C GLY A 146 23.91 4.38 1.90
N ALA A 147 23.34 5.28 1.08
CA ALA A 147 22.10 5.97 1.43
C ALA A 147 20.93 5.00 1.62
N ASN A 148 19.95 5.45 2.40
CA ASN A 148 18.63 4.86 2.39
C ASN A 148 17.93 5.22 1.08
N ILE A 149 17.42 4.21 0.37
CA ILE A 149 16.77 4.40 -0.93
C ILE A 149 15.46 5.18 -0.77
N ALA A 150 14.66 4.88 0.25
CA ALA A 150 13.41 5.61 0.47
C ALA A 150 13.68 7.11 0.69
N ASP A 151 14.70 7.43 1.50
CA ASP A 151 15.10 8.81 1.78
C ASP A 151 15.65 9.52 0.51
N PHE A 152 16.40 8.78 -0.33
CA PHE A 152 16.84 9.29 -1.63
C PHE A 152 15.67 9.60 -2.57
N LEU A 153 14.68 8.70 -2.67
CA LEU A 153 13.51 8.92 -3.53
C LEU A 153 12.69 10.14 -3.07
N THR A 154 12.55 10.35 -1.76
CA THR A 154 11.92 11.57 -1.23
C THR A 154 12.78 12.81 -1.44
N SER A 155 14.11 12.73 -1.31
CA SER A 155 14.98 13.91 -1.46
C SER A 155 14.98 14.46 -2.89
N VAL A 156 14.73 13.62 -3.90
CA VAL A 156 14.54 14.04 -5.29
C VAL A 156 13.41 15.07 -5.43
N THR A 157 12.36 14.97 -4.62
CA THR A 157 11.20 15.89 -4.65
C THR A 157 11.48 17.21 -3.93
N VAL A 158 12.54 17.28 -3.12
CA VAL A 158 12.89 18.44 -2.31
C VAL A 158 14.12 19.14 -2.89
N HIS A 159 13.91 20.32 -3.49
CA HIS A 159 14.96 21.09 -4.18
C HIS A 159 16.24 21.34 -3.36
N THR A 160 16.12 21.46 -2.04
CA THR A 160 17.24 21.73 -1.13
C THR A 160 18.02 20.47 -0.71
N GLU A 161 17.44 19.28 -0.91
CA GLU A 161 18.01 18.02 -0.44
C GLU A 161 18.53 17.14 -1.59
N ARG A 162 18.03 17.34 -2.82
CA ARG A 162 18.50 16.62 -4.00
C ARG A 162 19.96 16.91 -4.34
N GLU A 163 20.72 15.85 -4.61
CA GLU A 163 22.02 15.94 -5.24
C GLU A 163 21.90 15.65 -6.74
N VAL A 164 22.57 16.45 -7.57
CA VAL A 164 22.60 16.30 -9.02
C VAL A 164 24.01 15.92 -9.45
N THR A 165 24.11 14.98 -10.38
CA THR A 165 25.38 14.58 -10.98
C THR A 165 25.97 15.75 -11.77
N PRO A 166 27.27 16.08 -11.60
CA PRO A 166 27.89 17.18 -12.35
C PRO A 166 27.68 17.03 -13.87
N GLY A 167 27.17 18.08 -14.51
CA GLY A 167 26.83 18.10 -15.94
C GLY A 167 25.37 17.79 -16.26
N TYR A 168 24.55 17.44 -15.27
CA TYR A 168 23.10 17.19 -15.43
C TYR A 168 22.23 18.33 -14.89
N GLU A 169 22.81 19.44 -14.43
CA GLU A 169 22.10 20.53 -13.76
C GLU A 169 20.99 21.16 -14.62
N GLY A 170 21.17 21.18 -15.95
CA GLY A 170 20.17 21.68 -16.91
C GLY A 170 19.22 20.62 -17.45
N SER A 171 19.45 19.35 -17.15
CA SER A 171 18.68 18.20 -17.67
C SER A 171 17.71 17.65 -16.63
N VAL A 172 18.04 17.77 -15.34
CA VAL A 172 17.17 17.29 -14.27
C VAL A 172 15.89 18.14 -14.19
N PRO A 173 14.72 17.51 -14.05
CA PRO A 173 13.48 18.25 -13.91
C PRO A 173 13.46 19.14 -12.67
N HIS A 174 12.81 20.29 -12.78
CA HIS A 174 12.72 21.30 -11.72
C HIS A 174 11.29 21.51 -11.22
N THR A 175 10.33 20.76 -11.76
CA THR A 175 8.91 20.84 -11.44
C THR A 175 8.35 19.44 -11.37
N ALA A 176 7.27 19.25 -10.61
CA ALA A 176 6.56 17.97 -10.56
C ALA A 176 5.86 17.59 -11.89
N ASP A 177 5.92 18.46 -12.92
CA ASP A 177 5.56 18.15 -14.31
C ASP A 177 6.63 17.27 -14.98
N LEU A 178 6.82 16.05 -14.46
CA LEU A 178 7.46 15.00 -15.25
C LEU A 178 6.43 14.51 -16.26
N GLU A 179 6.73 14.65 -17.55
CA GLU A 179 5.97 13.92 -18.56
C GLU A 179 5.95 12.44 -18.15
N PRO A 180 4.78 11.79 -18.03
CA PRO A 180 4.68 10.38 -17.66
C PRO A 180 5.13 9.52 -18.84
N SER A 181 6.39 9.64 -19.24
CA SER A 181 6.86 9.09 -20.51
C SER A 181 7.19 7.60 -20.45
N LEU A 182 7.11 6.93 -19.28
CA LEU A 182 7.39 5.48 -19.22
C LEU A 182 6.54 4.63 -18.27
N THR A 183 5.61 5.19 -17.48
CA THR A 183 4.74 4.36 -16.63
C THR A 183 3.31 4.86 -16.67
N VAL A 184 2.41 4.01 -17.18
CA VAL A 184 0.97 4.27 -17.20
C VAL A 184 0.52 4.49 -15.75
N PRO A 185 -0.13 5.62 -15.40
CA PRO A 185 -0.58 5.83 -14.04
C PRO A 185 -1.54 4.70 -13.64
N PRO A 186 -1.37 4.05 -12.47
CA PRO A 186 -2.15 2.88 -12.07
C PRO A 186 -3.66 3.16 -12.04
N MET A 187 -4.05 4.42 -11.76
CA MET A 187 -5.46 4.83 -11.78
C MET A 187 -6.06 4.91 -13.19
N ALA A 188 -5.24 5.12 -14.23
CA ALA A 188 -5.74 5.08 -15.61
C ALA A 188 -6.10 3.67 -16.05
N HIS A 189 -5.46 2.63 -15.51
CA HIS A 189 -5.81 1.24 -15.80
C HIS A 189 -7.14 0.83 -15.13
N LEU A 190 -7.37 1.29 -13.89
CA LEU A 190 -8.64 1.09 -13.18
C LEU A 190 -9.83 1.84 -13.83
N LEU A 191 -9.58 3.05 -14.35
CA LEU A 191 -10.55 3.81 -15.16
C LEU A 191 -10.76 3.20 -16.56
N ALA A 192 -9.70 2.67 -17.19
CA ALA A 192 -9.78 2.00 -18.49
C ALA A 192 -10.56 0.67 -18.42
N LEU A 193 -10.46 -0.07 -17.30
CA LEU A 193 -11.26 -1.27 -17.06
C LEU A 193 -12.75 -0.96 -16.83
N HIS A 194 -13.11 0.29 -16.49
CA HIS A 194 -14.50 0.77 -16.47
C HIS A 194 -14.95 1.41 -17.80
N THR A 195 -14.05 1.60 -18.76
CA THR A 195 -14.34 2.19 -20.07
C THR A 195 -13.97 1.22 -21.19
N GLY A 196 -14.70 0.10 -21.23
CA GLY A 196 -14.72 -0.77 -22.41
C GLY A 196 -15.18 -0.02 -23.68
N PRO A 197 -14.83 -0.50 -24.88
CA PRO A 197 -15.08 0.22 -26.13
C PRO A 197 -16.58 0.45 -26.36
N PRO A 198 -16.97 1.54 -27.06
CA PRO A 198 -18.38 1.87 -27.26
C PRO A 198 -19.02 0.86 -28.21
N ARG A 199 -19.76 -0.11 -27.66
CA ARG A 199 -20.66 -0.95 -28.45
C ARG A 199 -22.07 -0.36 -28.41
N ALA A 200 -22.47 0.07 -29.60
CA ALA A 200 -23.82 0.34 -30.08
C ALA A 200 -24.57 1.56 -29.51
N ARG A 201 -24.95 2.45 -30.44
CA ARG A 201 -25.92 3.53 -30.28
C ARG A 201 -27.20 3.03 -29.60
N LEU A 202 -27.65 3.76 -28.58
CA LEU A 202 -29.07 3.97 -28.31
C LEU A 202 -29.27 5.47 -28.04
N THR A 203 -29.61 6.16 -29.10
CA THR A 203 -30.16 7.52 -29.07
C THR A 203 -31.52 7.44 -28.37
N GLY A 204 -31.69 8.24 -27.31
CA GLY A 204 -33.02 8.50 -26.73
C GLY A 204 -33.16 8.07 -25.28
N LEU A 205 -32.82 8.96 -24.35
CA LEU A 205 -33.75 9.52 -23.36
C LEU A 205 -32.98 10.49 -22.47
N LEU A 206 -33.06 11.77 -22.81
CA LEU A 206 -32.84 12.86 -21.86
C LEU A 206 -33.96 12.80 -20.82
N GLY A 207 -33.58 12.57 -19.56
CA GLY A 207 -34.46 12.64 -18.41
C GLY A 207 -33.65 13.04 -17.18
N SER A 208 -33.82 14.29 -16.78
CA SER A 208 -33.35 14.91 -15.53
C SER A 208 -33.59 14.00 -14.32
N VAL A 209 -32.54 13.73 -13.52
CA VAL A 209 -32.65 13.50 -12.07
C VAL A 209 -31.40 14.06 -11.38
N SER A 210 -31.65 15.06 -10.54
CA SER A 210 -30.76 15.65 -9.56
C SER A 210 -30.93 14.90 -8.24
N ASP A 211 -30.01 13.99 -7.87
CA ASP A 211 -29.69 13.65 -6.47
C ASP A 211 -28.63 12.53 -6.41
N VAL A 212 -27.59 12.72 -5.59
CA VAL A 212 -26.41 11.83 -5.45
C VAL A 212 -26.53 10.90 -4.22
N SER A 213 -27.73 10.69 -3.68
CA SER A 213 -27.91 10.07 -2.36
C SER A 213 -28.61 8.69 -2.36
N THR A 214 -28.75 8.01 -3.50
CA THR A 214 -29.57 6.77 -3.54
C THR A 214 -29.09 5.69 -4.52
N LEU A 215 -27.85 5.19 -4.42
CA LEU A 215 -27.44 3.94 -5.09
C LEU A 215 -26.44 3.11 -4.27
N LEU A 216 -26.92 2.55 -3.16
CA LEU A 216 -26.59 1.19 -2.69
C LEU A 216 -27.96 0.54 -2.42
N PRO A 217 -28.27 -0.73 -2.77
CA PRO A 217 -27.40 -1.87 -3.07
C PRO A 217 -27.83 -2.69 -4.33
N ILE A 218 -27.28 -3.91 -4.50
CA ILE A 218 -27.71 -5.02 -5.39
C ILE A 218 -27.17 -4.85 -6.85
N VAL A 219 -26.30 -5.70 -7.43
CA VAL A 219 -26.43 -7.13 -7.75
C VAL A 219 -25.02 -7.70 -8.01
N TYR A 220 -24.64 -8.79 -7.34
CA TYR A 220 -23.61 -9.73 -7.86
C TYR A 220 -24.31 -10.68 -8.83
N PRO A 221 -23.97 -10.73 -10.14
CA PRO A 221 -24.20 -11.92 -10.92
C PRO A 221 -22.98 -12.82 -10.83
N THR A 222 -23.22 -14.04 -10.33
CA THR A 222 -22.35 -15.21 -10.51
C THR A 222 -22.01 -15.38 -11.99
N VAL A 223 -20.74 -15.25 -12.35
CA VAL A 223 -20.23 -15.62 -13.68
C VAL A 223 -19.54 -16.99 -13.57
N PRO A 224 -20.12 -18.07 -14.11
CA PRO A 224 -19.38 -19.29 -14.38
C PRO A 224 -18.51 -19.04 -15.64
N ASP A 225 -17.30 -19.61 -15.66
CA ASP A 225 -16.26 -19.53 -16.72
C ASP A 225 -15.12 -18.51 -16.58
N ALA A 226 -14.55 -18.38 -15.37
CA ALA A 226 -13.21 -17.78 -15.19
C ALA A 226 -12.04 -18.79 -15.40
N ALA A 227 -12.30 -19.96 -15.98
CA ALA A 227 -11.30 -21.04 -16.10
C ALA A 227 -10.42 -20.99 -17.37
N MET A 228 -10.53 -19.95 -18.21
CA MET A 228 -9.90 -19.96 -19.55
C MET A 228 -8.82 -18.90 -19.80
N PHE A 229 -8.21 -18.34 -18.74
CA PHE A 229 -7.02 -17.46 -18.85
C PHE A 229 -5.90 -17.82 -17.87
N LEU A 230 -5.72 -19.12 -17.57
CA LEU A 230 -4.52 -19.61 -16.90
C LEU A 230 -3.47 -20.00 -17.94
N HIS A 231 -2.67 -19.01 -18.38
CA HIS A 231 -1.36 -19.27 -18.97
C HIS A 231 -0.31 -19.26 -17.85
N PRO A 232 0.56 -20.28 -17.71
CA PRO A 232 1.51 -20.35 -16.60
C PRO A 232 2.79 -19.60 -16.95
N ALA A 233 3.03 -18.40 -16.38
CA ALA A 233 4.37 -17.77 -16.34
C ALA A 233 4.52 -16.48 -15.51
N HIS A 234 3.46 -15.86 -14.98
CA HIS A 234 3.61 -14.65 -14.14
C HIS A 234 3.05 -14.88 -12.73
N PRO A 235 3.84 -14.63 -11.66
CA PRO A 235 3.27 -14.58 -10.31
C PRO A 235 2.23 -13.46 -10.26
N PRO A 236 1.20 -13.55 -9.39
CA PRO A 236 0.11 -12.59 -9.38
C PRO A 236 0.65 -11.19 -9.15
N ASP A 237 0.10 -10.21 -9.85
CA ASP A 237 0.37 -8.78 -9.69
C ASP A 237 -0.04 -8.31 -8.27
N HIS A 238 0.72 -8.69 -7.26
CA HIS A 238 0.52 -8.26 -5.89
C HIS A 238 0.89 -6.78 -5.81
N ILE A 239 -0.12 -5.91 -5.86
CA ILE A 239 0.09 -4.48 -5.72
C ILE A 239 0.45 -4.21 -4.26
N TRP A 240 1.76 -4.08 -4.07
CA TRP A 240 2.46 -3.70 -2.87
C TRP A 240 3.14 -2.39 -3.11
N THR A 241 2.46 -1.30 -2.73
CA THR A 241 2.93 0.04 -3.09
C THR A 241 3.35 0.78 -1.84
N PHE A 242 4.65 1.05 -1.75
CA PHE A 242 5.18 2.07 -0.86
C PHE A 242 4.94 3.45 -1.50
N ILE A 243 4.35 4.39 -0.76
CA ILE A 243 4.20 5.77 -1.22
C ILE A 243 5.28 6.60 -0.53
N ALA A 244 6.21 7.10 -1.33
CA ALA A 244 7.16 8.14 -0.95
C ALA A 244 6.51 9.50 -1.27
N THR A 245 6.38 10.37 -0.28
CA THR A 245 5.79 11.72 -0.41
C THR A 245 6.77 12.77 0.06
#